data_AF-A0A7S1PMP6-F1
#
_entry.id   AF-A0A7S1PMP6-F1
#
_cell.length_a   1.000
_cell.length_b   1.000
_cell.length_c   1.000
_cell.angle_alpha   90.00
_cell.angle_beta   90.00
_cell.angle_gamma   90.00
#
_symmetry.space_group_name_H-M   'P 1'
#
loop_
_entity.id
_entity.type
_entity.pdbx_description
1 polymer ?
#
loop_
_entity_poly.entity_id
_entity_poly.type
_entity_poly.pdbx_seq_one_letter_code
_entity_poly.pdbx_strand_id
1 'polypeptide(L)'
;MASATAQPIAWDAAMTNSARKAFDAFVKLQHRRLGVVTGNPADTPAEWCELYLGCVTGLSDGLVQLPALWRLFSTVLRIITRSDRPASELFLQWYTHAMTDEALDVDAMSMAQSRCITDWGLVLHALQNRVFAGDFEGAESLGRAALDALRADGAVTPEEESSARDVLALLARGFSTPSEFVRWRADAAALFDDARGALGSTTESDLEAPSTLFKLQLLDVLTFATGDADQLALVVADLGCDRITYAAAYASIIEPFATLPDLFRAFNGFNQGPEKWYTPVVGTLLGCTMLSDVVDAAAALKCHLPPEASAYERFASLLCAAHLADLCAPPLLAVGAAGKTVARRNELVVAYTSMISEAPELWRAAGLYLVHSPMVDPRVLGSHLRRVAATGRSGPRAAVNFVQEFVTDSSALQQRVREACRSRIPPTAPMAQKGLEGVWATFDRVAEETEQAIVSAWARADAEAGNLASAVALLCDRGYSNEVVCLVSGELRKWSASPSPAAKWSRAILGLGTAFSSGLISVDGVRDQAAALIRLCAGMSDVAGGGSAAEAAAAATLAADAGEGKVALLLCDVAIDLVGPETQDERGALLLTLHAAATTASLTLQEDAVEGNNPETALATHVLGRLHNVPQK
;
A
#
# COMPACT_ATOMS: atom_id res chain seq x y z
N MET A 1 17.32 13.98 3.40
CA MET A 1 16.58 13.66 4.63
C MET A 1 17.00 12.28 5.07
N ALA A 2 17.66 12.16 6.23
CA ALA A 2 18.09 10.88 6.77
C ALA A 2 16.85 10.03 7.05
N SER A 3 16.82 8.80 6.53
CA SER A 3 15.80 7.80 6.82
C SER A 3 15.89 7.43 8.30
N ALA A 4 15.11 8.11 9.14
CA ALA A 4 14.82 7.61 10.48
C ALA A 4 14.23 6.22 10.28
N THR A 5 14.94 5.19 10.75
CA THR A 5 14.47 3.82 10.70
C THR A 5 13.16 3.76 11.46
N ALA A 6 12.04 3.78 10.71
CA ALA A 6 10.71 3.72 11.29
C ALA A 6 10.66 2.47 12.17
N GLN A 7 10.28 2.65 13.43
CA GLN A 7 10.09 1.51 14.31
C GLN A 7 9.03 0.58 13.70
N PRO A 8 9.24 -0.74 13.74
CA PRO A 8 8.27 -1.69 13.22
C PRO A 8 6.92 -1.47 13.90
N ILE A 9 5.85 -1.43 13.11
CA ILE A 9 4.50 -1.21 13.61
C ILE A 9 4.07 -2.45 14.41
N ALA A 10 3.64 -2.23 15.66
CA ALA A 10 2.97 -3.27 16.44
C ALA A 10 1.53 -3.43 15.94
N TRP A 11 1.28 -4.51 15.20
CA TRP A 11 -0.05 -4.80 14.64
C TRP A 11 -0.98 -5.38 15.70
N ASP A 12 -2.13 -4.75 15.88
CA ASP A 12 -3.23 -5.27 16.71
C ASP A 12 -4.36 -5.88 15.87
N ALA A 13 -5.38 -6.41 16.55
CA ALA A 13 -6.54 -7.02 15.91
C ALA A 13 -7.39 -6.00 15.13
N ALA A 14 -7.46 -4.74 15.57
CA ALA A 14 -8.26 -3.70 14.93
C ALA A 14 -7.63 -3.30 13.58
N MET A 15 -6.34 -2.98 13.56
CA MET A 15 -5.57 -2.69 12.34
C MET A 15 -5.65 -3.84 11.35
N THR A 16 -5.48 -5.08 11.84
CA THR A 16 -5.53 -6.28 11.01
C THR A 16 -6.91 -6.48 10.39
N ASN A 17 -7.99 -6.33 11.17
CA ASN A 17 -9.35 -6.45 10.69
C ASN A 17 -9.71 -5.35 9.69
N SER A 18 -9.32 -4.10 9.95
CA SER A 18 -9.53 -2.99 9.02
C SER A 18 -8.78 -3.16 7.71
N ALA A 19 -7.52 -3.62 7.74
CA ALA A 19 -6.77 -3.93 6.53
C ALA A 19 -7.44 -5.03 5.70
N ARG A 20 -7.96 -6.10 6.35
CA ARG A 20 -8.69 -7.19 5.68
C ARG A 20 -9.98 -6.68 5.04
N LYS A 21 -10.80 -5.94 5.78
CA LYS A 21 -12.06 -5.36 5.26
C LYS A 21 -11.80 -4.41 4.08
N ALA A 22 -10.78 -3.55 4.20
CA ALA A 22 -10.39 -2.65 3.12
C ALA A 22 -9.88 -3.41 1.89
N PHE A 23 -9.13 -4.49 2.09
CA PHE A 23 -8.72 -5.37 1.00
C PHE A 23 -9.92 -6.06 0.32
N ASP A 24 -10.88 -6.58 1.08
CA ASP A 24 -12.10 -7.20 0.52
C ASP A 24 -12.91 -6.20 -0.30
N ALA A 25 -13.05 -4.97 0.21
CA ALA A 25 -13.66 -3.85 -0.49
C ALA A 25 -12.92 -3.53 -1.80
N PHE A 26 -11.59 -3.49 -1.75
CA PHE A 26 -10.74 -3.29 -2.91
C PHE A 26 -10.91 -4.39 -3.95
N VAL A 27 -10.90 -5.67 -3.56
CA VAL A 27 -11.11 -6.79 -4.50
C VAL A 27 -12.48 -6.71 -5.17
N LYS A 28 -13.53 -6.35 -4.42
CA LYS A 28 -14.87 -6.11 -5.00
C LYS A 28 -14.86 -4.97 -6.01
N LEU A 29 -14.21 -3.84 -5.70
CA LEU A 29 -14.04 -2.73 -6.61
C LEU A 29 -13.28 -3.14 -7.87
N GLN A 30 -12.20 -3.91 -7.72
CA GLN A 30 -11.40 -4.39 -8.84
C GLN A 30 -12.14 -5.41 -9.70
N HIS A 31 -12.97 -6.28 -9.12
CA HIS A 31 -13.86 -7.18 -9.87
C HIS A 31 -14.99 -6.45 -10.60
N ARG A 32 -15.42 -5.26 -10.13
CA ARG A 32 -16.41 -4.39 -10.80
C ARG A 32 -15.79 -3.54 -11.91
N ARG A 33 -14.61 -2.96 -11.66
CA ARG A 33 -13.61 -2.73 -12.74
C ARG A 33 -13.32 -4.12 -13.35
N LEU A 34 -12.54 -4.39 -14.36
CA LEU A 34 -12.44 -5.75 -14.94
C LEU A 34 -13.74 -6.46 -15.47
N GLY A 35 -14.97 -6.12 -15.06
CA GLY A 35 -16.22 -6.71 -15.55
C GLY A 35 -16.53 -8.12 -15.04
N VAL A 36 -15.93 -8.56 -13.94
CA VAL A 36 -16.13 -9.92 -13.36
C VAL A 36 -17.48 -10.03 -12.65
N VAL A 37 -17.96 -8.95 -12.05
CA VAL A 37 -19.27 -8.90 -11.38
C VAL A 37 -20.19 -7.96 -12.14
N THR A 38 -21.29 -8.49 -12.68
CA THR A 38 -22.40 -7.69 -13.20
C THR A 38 -23.27 -7.24 -12.02
N GLY A 39 -22.79 -6.22 -11.32
CA GLY A 39 -23.50 -5.57 -10.21
C GLY A 39 -24.31 -4.36 -10.65
N ASN A 40 -25.10 -3.83 -9.73
CA ASN A 40 -26.01 -2.70 -9.95
C ASN A 40 -25.27 -1.51 -10.60
N PRO A 41 -25.74 -0.95 -11.74
CA PRO A 41 -25.08 0.16 -12.44
C PRO A 41 -24.96 1.47 -11.64
N ALA A 42 -25.44 1.49 -10.40
CA ALA A 42 -25.54 2.68 -9.56
C ALA A 42 -24.25 3.08 -8.81
N ASP A 43 -23.33 2.16 -8.49
CA ASP A 43 -22.23 2.52 -7.57
C ASP A 43 -21.33 3.66 -8.09
N THR A 44 -21.46 4.82 -7.46
CA THR A 44 -20.62 6.01 -7.67
C THR A 44 -19.30 5.92 -6.87
N PRO A 45 -18.26 6.68 -7.24
CA PRO A 45 -17.05 6.76 -6.41
C PRO A 45 -17.34 7.15 -4.95
N ALA A 46 -18.32 8.02 -4.71
CA ALA A 46 -18.71 8.39 -3.36
C ALA A 46 -19.26 7.19 -2.54
N GLU A 47 -20.04 6.29 -3.15
CA GLU A 47 -20.54 5.09 -2.45
C GLU A 47 -19.40 4.12 -2.08
N TRP A 48 -18.42 3.96 -2.96
CA TRP A 48 -17.21 3.19 -2.63
C TRP A 48 -16.39 3.87 -1.53
N CYS A 49 -16.33 5.20 -1.54
CA CYS A 49 -15.68 5.97 -0.49
C CYS A 49 -16.31 5.70 0.88
N GLU A 50 -17.65 5.70 0.98
CA GLU A 50 -18.37 5.35 2.22
C GLU A 50 -18.15 3.88 2.65
N LEU A 51 -18.07 2.96 1.69
CA LEU A 51 -17.80 1.56 1.99
C LEU A 51 -16.40 1.38 2.61
N TYR A 52 -15.39 2.11 2.12
CA TYR A 52 -14.07 2.13 2.74
C TYR A 52 -14.05 2.84 4.09
N LEU A 53 -14.85 3.90 4.29
CA LEU A 53 -15.01 4.55 5.59
C LEU A 53 -15.48 3.53 6.64
N GLY A 54 -16.45 2.69 6.29
CA GLY A 54 -16.92 1.58 7.15
C GLY A 54 -15.83 0.56 7.53
N CYS A 55 -14.73 0.49 6.78
CA CYS A 55 -13.60 -0.38 7.10
C CYS A 55 -12.69 0.22 8.20
N VAL A 56 -12.71 1.54 8.39
CA VAL A 56 -11.85 2.26 9.35
C VAL A 56 -12.58 2.80 10.57
N THR A 57 -13.90 2.61 10.70
CA THR A 57 -14.68 3.07 11.86
C THR A 57 -14.23 2.43 13.18
N GLY A 58 -13.68 1.22 13.15
CA GLY A 58 -13.06 0.58 14.32
C GLY A 58 -11.67 1.12 14.66
N LEU A 59 -11.15 2.06 13.88
CA LEU A 59 -9.85 2.70 14.06
C LEU A 59 -9.94 4.10 14.70
N SER A 60 -11.01 4.41 15.41
CA SER A 60 -11.32 5.80 15.79
C SER A 60 -10.84 6.24 17.16
N ASP A 61 -10.32 5.35 18.01
CA ASP A 61 -9.88 5.71 19.37
C ASP A 61 -8.62 6.59 19.29
N GLY A 62 -8.82 7.91 19.19
CA GLY A 62 -7.79 8.95 19.06
C GLY A 62 -7.80 9.74 17.73
N LEU A 63 -8.59 9.31 16.74
CA LEU A 63 -8.53 9.81 15.35
C LEU A 63 -9.81 10.52 14.89
N VAL A 64 -10.47 11.28 15.76
CA VAL A 64 -11.79 11.90 15.46
C VAL A 64 -11.80 12.66 14.12
N GLN A 65 -10.68 13.28 13.75
CA GLN A 65 -10.56 14.07 12.52
C GLN A 65 -10.44 13.25 11.23
N LEU A 66 -9.94 12.01 11.26
CA LEU A 66 -9.72 11.24 10.03
C LEU A 66 -11.03 10.74 9.40
N PRO A 67 -12.00 10.18 10.15
CA PRO A 67 -13.34 9.89 9.62
C PRO A 67 -14.06 11.14 9.12
N ALA A 68 -13.89 12.28 9.79
CA ALA A 68 -14.39 13.56 9.33
C ALA A 68 -13.81 13.92 7.95
N LEU A 69 -12.49 13.88 7.78
CA LEU A 69 -11.85 14.13 6.48
C LEU A 69 -12.32 13.13 5.42
N TRP A 70 -12.45 11.86 5.76
CA TRP A 70 -12.94 10.84 4.84
C TRP A 70 -14.34 11.18 4.30
N ARG A 71 -15.25 11.61 5.18
CA ARG A 71 -16.57 12.08 4.77
C ARG A 71 -16.47 13.28 3.83
N LEU A 72 -15.52 14.20 4.05
CA LEU A 72 -15.28 15.30 3.10
C LEU A 72 -14.83 14.78 1.72
N PHE A 73 -13.97 13.76 1.65
CA PHE A 73 -13.63 13.13 0.37
C PHE A 73 -14.88 12.60 -0.33
N SER A 74 -15.77 11.90 0.39
CA SER A 74 -17.04 11.43 -0.15
C SER A 74 -17.92 12.59 -0.65
N THR A 75 -18.04 13.66 0.13
CA THR A 75 -18.76 14.88 -0.23
C THR A 75 -18.23 15.50 -1.52
N VAL A 76 -16.91 15.70 -1.62
CA VAL A 76 -16.26 16.25 -2.82
C VAL A 76 -16.45 15.30 -4.02
N LEU A 77 -16.33 13.99 -3.82
CA LEU A 77 -16.62 13.00 -4.86
C LEU A 77 -18.05 13.12 -5.38
N ARG A 78 -19.06 13.33 -4.51
CA ARG A 78 -20.45 13.56 -4.93
C ARG A 78 -20.56 14.82 -5.78
N ILE A 79 -19.95 15.92 -5.33
CA ILE A 79 -19.96 17.22 -6.02
C ILE A 79 -19.38 17.07 -7.44
N ILE A 80 -18.19 16.48 -7.57
CA ILE A 80 -17.50 16.41 -8.87
C ILE A 80 -18.05 15.33 -9.81
N THR A 81 -18.71 14.28 -9.28
CA THR A 81 -19.18 13.16 -10.13
C THR A 81 -20.60 13.29 -10.63
N ARG A 82 -21.52 13.92 -9.88
CA ARG A 82 -22.93 14.23 -10.27
C ARG A 82 -23.71 14.74 -9.04
N SER A 83 -23.56 16.01 -8.69
CA SER A 83 -24.50 16.64 -7.78
C SER A 83 -25.39 17.64 -8.53
N ASP A 84 -26.69 17.50 -8.33
CA ASP A 84 -27.72 18.49 -8.63
C ASP A 84 -27.85 19.56 -7.52
N ARG A 85 -27.17 19.36 -6.39
CA ARG A 85 -27.15 20.26 -5.24
C ARG A 85 -25.92 21.18 -5.27
N PRO A 86 -26.03 22.39 -4.69
CA PRO A 86 -24.89 23.28 -4.52
C PRO A 86 -23.76 22.65 -3.69
N ALA A 87 -22.52 23.02 -4.00
CA ALA A 87 -21.36 22.52 -3.25
C ALA A 87 -21.37 23.03 -1.80
N SER A 88 -21.80 24.27 -1.58
CA SER A 88 -22.05 24.86 -0.25
C SER A 88 -22.94 23.97 0.61
N GLU A 89 -24.07 23.52 0.08
CA GLU A 89 -25.05 22.72 0.83
C GLU A 89 -24.45 21.39 1.29
N LEU A 90 -23.76 20.68 0.39
CA LEU A 90 -23.08 19.42 0.71
C LEU A 90 -21.89 19.62 1.66
N PHE A 91 -21.17 20.74 1.53
CA PHE A 91 -20.08 21.11 2.42
C PHE A 91 -20.58 21.44 3.83
N LEU A 92 -21.68 22.19 3.96
CA LEU A 92 -22.30 22.50 5.25
C LEU A 92 -22.81 21.24 5.94
N GLN A 93 -23.46 20.32 5.20
CA GLN A 93 -23.86 19.03 5.76
C GLN A 93 -22.68 18.25 6.35
N TRP A 94 -21.53 18.27 5.68
CA TRP A 94 -20.31 17.70 6.22
C TRP A 94 -19.81 18.47 7.45
N TYR A 95 -19.75 19.80 7.37
CA TYR A 95 -19.25 20.65 8.44
C TYR A 95 -20.04 20.46 9.74
N THR A 96 -21.37 20.50 9.68
CA THR A 96 -22.24 20.25 10.83
C THR A 96 -22.05 18.84 11.38
N HIS A 97 -21.87 17.84 10.52
CA HIS A 97 -21.66 16.47 11.03
C HIS A 97 -20.26 16.24 11.63
N ALA A 98 -19.26 17.00 11.19
CA ALA A 98 -17.84 16.71 11.46
C ALA A 98 -17.15 17.69 12.41
N MET A 99 -17.61 18.94 12.47
CA MET A 99 -16.90 20.05 13.11
C MET A 99 -17.71 20.72 14.22
N THR A 100 -19.02 20.55 14.28
CA THR A 100 -19.83 21.09 15.38
C THR A 100 -19.96 20.08 16.51
N ASP A 101 -19.98 20.57 17.75
CA ASP A 101 -20.12 19.75 18.95
C ASP A 101 -21.58 19.74 19.40
N GLU A 102 -22.28 18.63 19.09
CA GLU A 102 -23.69 18.46 19.43
C GLU A 102 -23.93 18.51 20.94
N ALA A 103 -22.95 18.11 21.78
CA ALA A 103 -23.10 18.16 23.23
C ALA A 103 -23.10 19.59 23.75
N LEU A 104 -22.18 20.44 23.25
CA LEU A 104 -22.17 21.87 23.60
C LEU A 104 -23.48 22.56 23.20
N ASP A 105 -24.02 22.17 22.05
CA ASP A 105 -25.27 22.69 21.50
C ASP A 105 -26.50 22.31 22.35
N VAL A 106 -26.52 21.10 22.90
CA VAL A 106 -27.56 20.63 23.82
C VAL A 106 -27.45 21.32 25.17
N ASP A 107 -26.24 21.46 25.71
CA ASP A 107 -25.98 22.14 26.98
C ASP A 107 -26.37 23.62 26.90
N ALA A 108 -25.99 24.31 25.82
CA ALA A 108 -26.38 25.70 25.57
C ALA A 108 -27.90 25.86 25.48
N MET A 109 -28.59 24.95 24.78
CA MET A 109 -30.05 24.97 24.68
C MET A 109 -30.73 24.73 26.03
N SER A 110 -30.27 23.73 26.79
CA SER A 110 -30.79 23.43 28.12
C SER A 110 -30.62 24.62 29.06
N MET A 111 -29.45 25.27 29.00
CA MET A 111 -29.14 26.46 29.80
C MET A 111 -30.05 27.63 29.42
N ALA A 112 -30.23 27.91 28.13
CA ALA A 112 -31.10 28.99 27.66
C ALA A 112 -32.56 28.78 28.10
N GLN A 113 -33.05 27.53 28.10
CA GLN A 113 -34.41 27.20 28.53
C GLN A 113 -34.65 27.35 30.04
N SER A 114 -33.59 27.33 30.86
CA SER A 114 -33.68 27.43 32.32
C SER A 114 -34.14 28.79 32.83
N ARG A 115 -34.20 29.82 31.95
CA ARG A 115 -34.47 31.23 32.25
C ARG A 115 -33.43 31.92 33.16
N CYS A 116 -32.39 31.22 33.59
CA CYS A 116 -31.27 31.75 34.36
C CYS A 116 -29.98 31.26 33.73
N ILE A 117 -29.51 31.97 32.71
CA ILE A 117 -28.30 31.59 31.96
C ILE A 117 -27.07 31.91 32.83
N THR A 118 -26.36 30.85 33.21
CA THR A 118 -25.17 30.95 34.07
C THR A 118 -23.88 31.17 33.28
N ASP A 119 -23.87 30.79 32.00
CA ASP A 119 -22.77 30.97 31.07
C ASP A 119 -23.28 31.53 29.73
N TRP A 120 -23.29 32.85 29.63
CA TRP A 120 -23.67 33.54 28.41
C TRP A 120 -22.66 33.32 27.28
N GLY A 121 -21.38 33.11 27.60
CA GLY A 121 -20.36 32.83 26.59
C GLY A 121 -20.67 31.57 25.81
N LEU A 122 -21.08 30.50 26.52
CA LEU A 122 -21.49 29.24 25.89
C LEU A 122 -22.72 29.42 24.97
N VAL A 123 -23.76 30.11 25.44
CA VAL A 123 -25.00 30.33 24.66
C VAL A 123 -24.74 31.15 23.40
N LEU A 124 -23.98 32.25 23.53
CA LEU A 124 -23.62 33.12 22.41
C LEU A 124 -22.71 32.38 21.41
N HIS A 125 -21.74 31.59 21.90
CA HIS A 125 -20.89 30.77 21.05
C HIS A 125 -21.69 29.72 20.27
N ALA A 126 -22.61 29.00 20.93
CA ALA A 126 -23.49 28.02 20.26
C ALA A 126 -24.42 28.68 19.24
N LEU A 127 -24.99 29.85 19.56
CA LEU A 127 -25.79 30.65 18.61
C LEU A 127 -24.98 31.00 17.37
N GLN A 128 -23.74 31.46 17.55
CA GLN A 128 -22.85 31.84 16.45
C GLN A 128 -22.50 30.64 15.58
N ASN A 129 -22.12 29.53 16.22
CA ASN A 129 -21.74 28.30 15.54
C ASN A 129 -22.88 27.75 14.69
N ARG A 130 -24.13 27.80 15.18
CA ARG A 130 -25.30 27.38 14.39
C ARG A 130 -25.52 28.27 13.18
N VAL A 131 -25.40 29.60 13.33
CA VAL A 131 -25.46 30.53 12.19
C VAL A 131 -24.35 30.22 11.16
N PHE A 132 -23.11 30.03 11.62
CA PHE A 132 -21.98 29.67 10.76
C PHE A 132 -22.14 28.29 10.10
N ALA A 133 -22.80 27.34 10.76
CA ALA A 133 -23.13 26.02 10.20
C ALA A 133 -24.36 26.04 9.27
N GLY A 134 -25.07 27.17 9.17
CA GLY A 134 -26.32 27.28 8.40
C GLY A 134 -27.54 26.64 9.07
N ASP A 135 -27.45 26.27 10.35
CA ASP A 135 -28.58 25.82 11.16
C ASP A 135 -29.37 27.02 11.69
N PHE A 136 -30.07 27.71 10.79
CA PHE A 136 -30.82 28.92 11.12
C PHE A 136 -32.03 28.64 12.02
N GLU A 137 -32.64 27.46 11.91
CA GLU A 137 -33.76 27.04 12.77
C GLU A 137 -33.28 26.79 14.21
N GLY A 138 -32.18 26.06 14.38
CA GLY A 138 -31.57 25.84 15.70
C GLY A 138 -31.00 27.11 16.31
N ALA A 139 -30.44 28.01 15.50
CA ALA A 139 -30.00 29.34 15.93
C ALA A 139 -31.18 30.20 16.40
N GLU A 140 -32.28 30.22 15.64
CA GLU A 140 -33.49 30.93 16.02
C GLU A 140 -34.07 30.43 17.34
N SER A 141 -34.18 29.12 17.50
CA SER A 141 -34.74 28.51 18.71
C SER A 141 -33.90 28.84 19.94
N LEU A 142 -32.57 28.80 19.81
CA LEU A 142 -31.65 29.15 20.89
C LEU A 142 -31.72 30.64 21.21
N GLY A 143 -31.73 31.49 20.19
CA GLY A 143 -31.84 32.94 20.34
C GLY A 143 -33.16 33.35 20.98
N ARG A 144 -34.28 32.68 20.67
CA ARG A 144 -35.56 32.91 21.35
C ARG A 144 -35.51 32.54 22.83
N ALA A 145 -34.93 31.38 23.15
CA ALA A 145 -34.75 30.97 24.54
C ALA A 145 -33.87 31.95 25.33
N ALA A 146 -32.78 32.43 24.71
CA ALA A 146 -31.92 33.46 25.29
C ALA A 146 -32.65 34.80 25.50
N LEU A 147 -33.41 35.25 24.50
CA LEU A 147 -34.21 36.48 24.62
C LEU A 147 -35.29 36.36 25.72
N ASP A 148 -35.91 35.19 25.87
CA ASP A 148 -36.87 34.92 26.93
C ASP A 148 -36.25 34.99 28.32
N ALA A 149 -35.00 34.55 28.48
CA ALA A 149 -34.24 34.69 29.72
C ALA A 149 -33.93 36.17 30.02
N LEU A 150 -33.41 36.94 29.05
CA LEU A 150 -33.15 38.37 29.23
C LEU A 150 -34.41 39.15 29.59
N ARG A 151 -35.54 38.81 28.97
CA ARG A 151 -36.84 39.40 29.30
C ARG A 151 -37.27 39.09 30.72
N ALA A 152 -37.08 37.85 31.18
CA ALA A 152 -37.39 37.45 32.55
C ALA A 152 -36.57 38.26 33.58
N ASP A 153 -35.34 38.61 33.23
CA ASP A 153 -34.42 39.41 34.04
C ASP A 153 -34.66 40.93 33.89
N GLY A 154 -35.55 41.37 33.01
CA GLY A 154 -35.79 42.78 32.71
C GLY A 154 -34.61 43.49 32.04
N ALA A 155 -33.72 42.72 31.39
CA ALA A 155 -32.48 43.19 30.79
C ALA A 155 -32.63 43.73 29.36
N VAL A 156 -33.85 43.68 28.81
CA VAL A 156 -34.21 44.18 27.46
C VAL A 156 -35.48 45.03 27.52
N THR A 157 -35.50 46.11 26.74
CA THR A 157 -36.66 46.97 26.54
C THR A 157 -37.64 46.36 25.53
N PRO A 158 -38.92 46.80 25.49
CA PRO A 158 -39.89 46.31 24.51
C PRO A 158 -39.46 46.55 23.05
N GLU A 159 -38.74 47.63 22.77
CA GLU A 159 -38.23 47.96 21.44
C GLU A 159 -37.10 47.00 21.05
N GLU A 160 -36.12 46.78 21.94
CA GLU A 160 -35.06 45.79 21.74
C GLU A 160 -35.61 44.37 21.59
N GLU A 161 -36.61 43.99 22.40
CA GLU A 161 -37.28 42.69 22.32
C GLU A 161 -37.99 42.51 20.98
N SER A 162 -38.66 43.56 20.47
CA SER A 162 -39.30 43.52 19.15
C SER A 162 -38.27 43.37 18.04
N SER A 163 -37.24 44.21 18.00
CA SER A 163 -36.19 44.12 16.98
C SER A 163 -35.45 42.79 17.04
N ALA A 164 -35.13 42.27 18.23
CA ALA A 164 -34.50 40.95 18.37
C ALA A 164 -35.40 39.83 17.83
N ARG A 165 -36.72 39.89 18.08
CA ARG A 165 -37.68 38.93 17.50
C ARG A 165 -37.73 38.99 15.99
N ASP A 166 -37.65 40.17 15.40
CA ASP A 166 -37.66 40.33 13.94
C ASP A 166 -36.41 39.72 13.30
N VAL A 167 -35.24 39.90 13.93
CA VAL A 167 -33.98 39.25 13.50
C VAL A 167 -34.08 37.73 13.59
N LEU A 168 -34.59 37.23 14.71
CA LEU A 168 -34.80 35.79 14.90
C LEU A 168 -35.82 35.24 13.90
N ALA A 169 -36.91 35.96 13.62
CA ALA A 169 -37.90 35.58 12.62
C ALA A 169 -37.32 35.53 11.19
N LEU A 170 -36.38 36.41 10.86
CA LEU A 170 -35.63 36.35 9.61
C LEU A 170 -34.82 35.06 9.48
N LEU A 171 -34.16 34.61 10.56
CA LEU A 171 -33.43 33.33 10.60
C LEU A 171 -34.37 32.14 10.39
N ALA A 172 -35.48 32.08 11.12
CA ALA A 172 -36.47 30.99 11.00
C ALA A 172 -37.05 30.83 9.59
N ARG A 173 -37.10 31.90 8.79
CA ARG A 173 -37.64 31.83 7.43
C ARG A 173 -36.75 31.01 6.48
N GLY A 174 -35.44 31.02 6.69
CA GLY A 174 -34.46 30.36 5.83
C GLY A 174 -34.58 30.68 4.34
N PHE A 175 -33.97 29.85 3.51
CA PHE A 175 -34.08 29.87 2.05
C PHE A 175 -33.64 28.51 1.49
N SER A 176 -34.20 28.10 0.36
CA SER A 176 -33.82 26.86 -0.35
C SER A 176 -33.49 27.10 -1.81
N THR A 177 -33.78 28.30 -2.33
CA THR A 177 -33.54 28.67 -3.73
C THR A 177 -32.80 30.01 -3.86
N PRO A 178 -32.08 30.25 -4.98
CA PRO A 178 -31.38 31.51 -5.19
C PRO A 178 -32.29 32.74 -5.11
N SER A 179 -33.52 32.65 -5.62
CA SER A 179 -34.48 33.76 -5.53
C SER A 179 -34.97 34.04 -4.12
N GLU A 180 -35.16 32.99 -3.30
CA GLU A 180 -35.53 33.16 -1.89
C GLU A 180 -34.39 33.79 -1.12
N PHE A 181 -33.14 33.43 -1.41
CA PHE A 181 -31.97 34.02 -0.78
C PHE A 181 -31.79 35.50 -1.11
N VAL A 182 -32.00 35.90 -2.38
CA VAL A 182 -31.97 37.33 -2.77
C VAL A 182 -33.01 38.13 -1.98
N ARG A 183 -34.23 37.59 -1.81
CA ARG A 183 -35.26 38.21 -0.99
C ARG A 183 -34.87 38.23 0.49
N TRP A 184 -34.33 37.13 1.00
CA TRP A 184 -33.89 37.00 2.38
C TRP A 184 -32.83 38.06 2.73
N ARG A 185 -31.84 38.25 1.85
CA ARG A 185 -30.80 39.29 1.97
C ARG A 185 -31.36 40.71 1.89
N ALA A 186 -32.32 40.96 1.00
CA ALA A 186 -32.97 42.27 0.90
C ALA A 186 -33.72 42.63 2.19
N ASP A 187 -34.43 41.66 2.77
CA ASP A 187 -35.14 41.85 4.02
C ASP A 187 -34.17 42.00 5.21
N ALA A 188 -33.02 41.30 5.19
CA ALA A 188 -31.95 41.49 6.17
C ALA A 188 -31.37 42.91 6.14
N ALA A 189 -31.15 43.47 4.95
CA ALA A 189 -30.64 44.84 4.79
C ALA A 189 -31.64 45.88 5.30
N ALA A 190 -32.93 45.72 4.98
CA ALA A 190 -33.98 46.60 5.51
C ALA A 190 -34.06 46.50 7.04
N LEU A 191 -34.01 45.28 7.59
CA LEU A 191 -34.07 45.06 9.02
C LEU A 191 -32.83 45.57 9.76
N PHE A 192 -31.66 45.56 9.13
CA PHE A 192 -30.43 46.09 9.73
C PHE A 192 -30.54 47.58 10.03
N ASP A 193 -31.09 48.37 9.11
CA ASP A 193 -31.27 49.81 9.30
C ASP A 193 -32.20 50.11 10.49
N ASP A 194 -33.28 49.33 10.63
CA ASP A 194 -34.24 49.46 11.72
C ASP A 194 -33.65 48.97 13.07
N ALA A 195 -33.03 47.79 13.08
CA ALA A 195 -32.52 47.14 14.28
C ALA A 195 -31.29 47.85 14.87
N ARG A 196 -30.50 48.55 14.03
CA ARG A 196 -29.30 49.26 14.48
C ARG A 196 -29.60 50.34 15.52
N GLY A 197 -30.74 51.04 15.40
CA GLY A 197 -31.15 52.05 16.36
C GLY A 197 -31.51 51.46 17.73
N ALA A 198 -32.32 50.40 17.72
CA ALA A 198 -32.79 49.73 18.94
C ALA A 198 -31.67 48.94 19.63
N LEU A 199 -31.01 48.03 18.89
CA LEU A 199 -30.05 47.08 19.45
C LEU A 199 -28.66 47.70 19.66
N GLY A 200 -28.30 48.73 18.89
CA GLY A 200 -26.98 49.37 18.94
C GLY A 200 -26.80 50.40 20.06
N SER A 201 -27.87 50.76 20.76
CA SER A 201 -27.82 51.70 21.88
C SER A 201 -27.13 51.04 23.09
N THR A 202 -25.82 51.24 23.20
CA THR A 202 -24.98 50.68 24.28
C THR A 202 -24.15 51.78 24.91
N THR A 203 -24.05 51.77 26.25
CA THR A 203 -23.15 52.66 26.98
C THR A 203 -21.83 51.92 27.26
N GLU A 204 -20.70 52.62 27.39
CA GLU A 204 -19.40 51.98 27.64
C GLU A 204 -19.38 51.09 28.89
N SER A 205 -20.24 51.34 29.87
CA SER A 205 -20.37 50.52 31.08
C SER A 205 -21.08 49.17 30.86
N ASP A 206 -21.77 48.98 29.73
CA ASP A 206 -22.61 47.81 29.48
C ASP A 206 -21.97 46.81 28.48
N LEU A 207 -20.73 47.04 28.03
CA LEU A 207 -20.11 46.24 26.97
C LEU A 207 -19.94 44.76 27.33
N GLU A 208 -19.81 44.44 28.61
CA GLU A 208 -19.72 43.06 29.11
C GLU A 208 -21.08 42.50 29.56
N ALA A 209 -22.14 43.30 29.52
CA ALA A 209 -23.46 42.85 29.94
C ALA A 209 -24.00 41.79 28.96
N PRO A 210 -24.59 40.69 29.45
CA PRO A 210 -25.15 39.65 28.59
C PRO A 210 -26.14 40.14 27.53
N SER A 211 -27.01 41.08 27.89
CA SER A 211 -27.96 41.68 26.95
C SER A 211 -27.24 42.45 25.84
N THR A 212 -26.18 43.19 26.16
CA THR A 212 -25.36 43.89 25.16
C THR A 212 -24.68 42.91 24.20
N LEU A 213 -24.04 41.86 24.72
CA LEU A 213 -23.37 40.87 23.88
C LEU A 213 -24.35 40.14 22.97
N PHE A 214 -25.53 39.76 23.48
CA PHE A 214 -26.59 39.16 22.68
C PHE A 214 -27.09 40.09 21.57
N LYS A 215 -27.32 41.38 21.88
CA LYS A 215 -27.75 42.39 20.90
C LYS A 215 -26.69 42.61 19.81
N LEU A 216 -25.41 42.73 20.19
CA LEU A 216 -24.30 42.87 19.25
C LEU A 216 -24.21 41.67 18.32
N GLN A 217 -24.37 40.46 18.86
CA GLN A 217 -24.36 39.26 18.05
C GLN A 217 -25.52 39.21 17.03
N LEU A 218 -26.73 39.64 17.40
CA LEU A 218 -27.84 39.75 16.44
C LEU A 218 -27.57 40.78 15.34
N LEU A 219 -26.90 41.90 15.68
CA LEU A 219 -26.47 42.89 14.70
C LEU A 219 -25.36 42.35 13.78
N ASP A 220 -24.43 41.56 14.30
CA ASP A 220 -23.41 40.89 13.52
C ASP A 220 -24.05 39.92 12.50
N VAL A 221 -25.02 39.11 12.95
CA VAL A 221 -25.78 38.21 12.07
C VAL A 221 -26.45 38.97 10.92
N LEU A 222 -27.10 40.10 11.21
CA LEU A 222 -27.69 40.94 10.17
C LEU A 222 -26.64 41.53 9.24
N THR A 223 -25.50 41.99 9.77
CA THR A 223 -24.40 42.54 8.98
C THR A 223 -23.88 41.51 7.99
N PHE A 224 -23.66 40.27 8.44
CA PHE A 224 -23.25 39.17 7.55
C PHE A 224 -24.33 38.89 6.50
N ALA A 225 -25.60 38.87 6.89
CA ALA A 225 -26.73 38.62 5.99
C ALA A 225 -26.82 39.64 4.84
N THR A 226 -26.35 40.88 5.05
CA THR A 226 -26.26 41.90 3.98
C THR A 226 -25.23 41.56 2.90
N GLY A 227 -24.31 40.62 3.15
CA GLY A 227 -23.31 40.17 2.20
C GLY A 227 -21.89 40.72 2.44
N ASP A 228 -21.62 41.31 3.61
CA ASP A 228 -20.29 41.80 3.98
C ASP A 228 -19.35 40.65 4.39
N ALA A 229 -18.57 40.14 3.44
CA ALA A 229 -17.62 39.06 3.67
C ALA A 229 -16.38 39.50 4.47
N ASP A 230 -16.01 40.78 4.41
CA ASP A 230 -14.84 41.30 5.13
C ASP A 230 -15.16 41.40 6.63
N GLN A 231 -16.36 41.87 6.97
CA GLN A 231 -16.84 41.86 8.35
C GLN A 231 -17.00 40.44 8.88
N LEU A 232 -17.50 39.50 8.07
CA LEU A 232 -17.55 38.10 8.45
C LEU A 232 -16.15 37.55 8.75
N ALA A 233 -15.16 37.83 7.90
CA ALA A 233 -13.78 37.42 8.12
C ALA A 233 -13.22 38.01 9.42
N LEU A 234 -13.47 39.28 9.70
CA LEU A 234 -13.04 39.93 10.93
C LEU A 234 -13.61 39.23 12.17
N VAL A 235 -14.93 39.00 12.22
CA VAL A 235 -15.57 38.36 13.37
C VAL A 235 -15.12 36.91 13.55
N VAL A 236 -14.99 36.15 12.46
CA VAL A 236 -14.47 34.78 12.52
C VAL A 236 -13.03 34.76 13.06
N ALA A 237 -12.20 35.73 12.69
CA ALA A 237 -10.84 35.84 13.21
C ALA A 237 -10.79 36.25 14.69
N ASP A 238 -11.63 37.19 15.11
CA ASP A 238 -11.73 37.66 16.50
C ASP A 238 -12.19 36.53 17.43
N LEU A 239 -13.05 35.64 16.94
CA LEU A 239 -13.48 34.43 17.64
C LEU A 239 -12.42 33.32 17.67
N GLY A 240 -11.26 33.53 17.02
CA GLY A 240 -10.19 32.53 16.95
C GLY A 240 -10.58 31.29 16.13
N CYS A 241 -11.57 31.41 15.24
CA CYS A 241 -12.02 30.32 14.39
C CYS A 241 -11.05 30.06 13.23
N ASP A 242 -11.07 28.85 12.69
CA ASP A 242 -10.20 28.45 11.58
C ASP A 242 -10.81 28.74 10.20
N ARG A 243 -10.00 28.52 9.16
CA ARG A 243 -10.40 28.72 7.75
C ARG A 243 -11.57 27.83 7.30
N ILE A 244 -11.78 26.70 7.98
CA ILE A 244 -12.87 25.77 7.67
C ILE A 244 -14.18 26.35 8.19
N THR A 245 -14.18 26.87 9.42
CA THR A 245 -15.31 27.64 9.98
C THR A 245 -15.63 28.86 9.12
N TYR A 246 -14.61 29.62 8.67
CA TYR A 246 -14.84 30.73 7.74
C TYR A 246 -15.53 30.27 6.45
N ALA A 247 -15.02 29.20 5.82
CA ALA A 247 -15.60 28.68 4.59
C ALA A 247 -17.05 28.19 4.80
N ALA A 248 -17.36 27.63 5.97
CA ALA A 248 -18.73 27.24 6.34
C ALA A 248 -19.62 28.47 6.49
N ALA A 249 -19.20 29.48 7.26
CA ALA A 249 -19.96 30.71 7.44
C ALA A 249 -20.18 31.47 6.11
N TYR A 250 -19.16 31.50 5.26
CA TYR A 250 -19.27 32.03 3.90
C TYR A 250 -20.29 31.25 3.08
N ALA A 251 -20.24 29.91 3.15
CA ALA A 251 -21.17 29.03 2.47
C ALA A 251 -22.60 29.08 3.03
N SER A 252 -22.81 29.47 4.28
CA SER A 252 -24.16 29.56 4.86
C SER A 252 -24.80 30.93 4.66
N ILE A 253 -24.03 32.01 4.75
CA ILE A 253 -24.57 33.39 4.80
C ILE A 253 -24.27 34.19 3.53
N ILE A 254 -23.06 34.08 2.98
CA ILE A 254 -22.59 34.94 1.88
C ILE A 254 -22.94 34.33 0.52
N GLU A 255 -22.61 33.06 0.30
CA GLU A 255 -22.86 32.34 -0.96
C GLU A 255 -23.43 30.93 -0.70
N PRO A 256 -24.72 30.82 -0.32
CA PRO A 256 -25.38 29.52 -0.07
C PRO A 256 -25.59 28.65 -1.29
N PHE A 257 -25.31 29.16 -2.48
CA PHE A 257 -25.33 28.40 -3.74
C PHE A 257 -23.93 28.32 -4.37
N ALA A 258 -22.87 28.48 -3.56
CA ALA A 258 -21.49 28.43 -4.01
C ALA A 258 -21.15 27.11 -4.71
N THR A 259 -20.35 27.24 -5.77
CA THR A 259 -19.66 26.12 -6.40
C THR A 259 -18.40 25.75 -5.60
N LEU A 260 -17.83 24.58 -5.87
CA LEU A 260 -16.61 24.13 -5.19
C LEU A 260 -15.42 25.11 -5.40
N PRO A 261 -15.19 25.67 -6.60
CA PRO A 261 -14.23 26.77 -6.79
C PRO A 261 -14.50 28.03 -5.95
N ASP A 262 -15.76 28.36 -5.69
CA ASP A 262 -16.11 29.52 -4.86
C ASP A 262 -15.72 29.27 -3.40
N LEU A 263 -16.01 28.08 -2.88
CA LEU A 263 -15.60 27.64 -1.54
C LEU A 263 -14.08 27.62 -1.40
N PHE A 264 -13.36 27.13 -2.41
CA PHE A 264 -11.89 27.15 -2.42
C PHE A 264 -11.33 28.57 -2.38
N ARG A 265 -11.93 29.51 -3.12
CA ARG A 265 -11.53 30.92 -3.08
C ARG A 265 -11.79 31.54 -1.71
N ALA A 266 -12.95 31.29 -1.11
CA ALA A 266 -13.26 31.76 0.23
C ALA A 266 -12.27 31.20 1.27
N PHE A 267 -12.07 29.87 1.27
CA PHE A 267 -11.12 29.19 2.14
C PHE A 267 -9.70 29.77 2.01
N ASN A 268 -9.21 29.99 0.78
CA ASN A 268 -7.89 30.53 0.52
C ASN A 268 -7.75 32.03 0.79
N GLY A 269 -8.85 32.78 0.71
CA GLY A 269 -8.89 34.22 1.00
C GLY A 269 -8.70 34.52 2.49
N PHE A 270 -9.14 33.62 3.36
CA PHE A 270 -9.02 33.79 4.80
C PHE A 270 -7.69 33.23 5.31
N ASN A 271 -6.78 34.10 5.75
CA ASN A 271 -5.44 33.73 6.23
C ASN A 271 -5.24 34.00 7.74
N GLN A 272 -6.33 34.13 8.48
CA GLN A 272 -6.33 34.37 9.92
C GLN A 272 -6.76 33.10 10.68
N GLY A 273 -6.58 33.09 12.00
CA GLY A 273 -6.98 31.97 12.87
C GLY A 273 -5.96 30.83 12.99
N PRO A 274 -6.26 29.81 13.82
CA PRO A 274 -5.38 28.68 14.04
C PRO A 274 -5.32 27.76 12.81
N GLU A 275 -4.11 27.33 12.45
CA GLU A 275 -3.91 26.33 11.40
C GLU A 275 -3.85 24.93 12.01
N LYS A 276 -4.75 24.04 11.55
CA LYS A 276 -4.77 22.65 11.96
C LYS A 276 -4.00 21.81 10.94
N TRP A 277 -3.45 20.67 11.37
CA TRP A 277 -2.65 19.81 10.49
C TRP A 277 -3.38 19.36 9.22
N TYR A 278 -4.72 19.28 9.28
CA TYR A 278 -5.56 18.86 8.17
C TYR A 278 -6.08 20.01 7.30
N THR A 279 -5.83 21.27 7.67
CA THR A 279 -6.21 22.45 6.89
C THR A 279 -5.69 22.39 5.44
N PRO A 280 -4.43 21.98 5.16
CA PRO A 280 -3.95 21.82 3.78
C PRO A 280 -4.70 20.73 2.98
N VAL A 281 -5.15 19.67 3.65
CA VAL A 281 -5.91 18.58 3.02
C VAL A 281 -7.29 19.10 2.60
N VAL A 282 -7.97 19.82 3.48
CA VAL A 282 -9.27 20.46 3.19
C VAL A 282 -9.13 21.46 2.04
N GLY A 283 -8.10 22.31 2.07
CA GLY A 283 -7.83 23.24 0.98
C GLY A 283 -7.63 22.54 -0.36
N THR A 284 -6.83 21.47 -0.40
CA THR A 284 -6.62 20.68 -1.62
C THR A 284 -7.91 20.04 -2.11
N LEU A 285 -8.74 19.52 -1.19
CA LEU A 285 -10.05 18.93 -1.50
C LEU A 285 -11.03 19.93 -2.10
N LEU A 286 -11.14 21.12 -1.52
CA LEU A 286 -11.99 22.18 -2.05
C LEU A 286 -11.48 22.68 -3.42
N GLY A 287 -10.19 22.57 -3.70
CA GLY A 287 -9.61 22.90 -5.00
C GLY A 287 -9.85 21.86 -6.10
N CYS A 288 -10.43 20.70 -5.79
CA CYS A 288 -10.62 19.63 -6.76
C CYS A 288 -11.67 20.01 -7.82
N THR A 289 -11.32 19.80 -9.09
CA THR A 289 -12.23 19.98 -10.24
C THR A 289 -12.56 18.66 -10.94
N MET A 290 -11.72 17.64 -10.73
CA MET A 290 -11.85 16.32 -11.34
C MET A 290 -11.31 15.22 -10.41
N LEU A 291 -11.63 13.96 -10.73
CA LEU A 291 -11.23 12.80 -9.92
C LEU A 291 -9.70 12.70 -9.74
N SER A 292 -8.91 13.10 -10.73
CA SER A 292 -7.44 13.07 -10.60
C SER A 292 -6.91 14.01 -9.53
N ASP A 293 -7.58 15.13 -9.26
CA ASP A 293 -7.18 16.10 -8.24
C ASP A 293 -7.35 15.51 -6.83
N VAL A 294 -8.35 14.63 -6.66
CA VAL A 294 -8.60 13.91 -5.41
C VAL A 294 -7.43 12.97 -5.06
N VAL A 295 -6.66 12.51 -6.05
CA VAL A 295 -5.44 11.71 -5.78
C VAL A 295 -4.35 12.57 -5.13
N ASP A 296 -4.23 13.84 -5.52
CA ASP A 296 -3.29 14.77 -4.89
C ASP A 296 -3.76 15.17 -3.49
N ALA A 297 -5.08 15.35 -3.29
CA ALA A 297 -5.66 15.53 -1.95
C ALA A 297 -5.42 14.30 -1.05
N ALA A 298 -5.56 13.09 -1.60
CA ALA A 298 -5.26 11.85 -0.89
C ALA A 298 -3.76 11.76 -0.52
N ALA A 299 -2.86 12.25 -1.38
CA ALA A 299 -1.44 12.34 -1.05
C ALA A 299 -1.16 13.35 0.09
N ALA A 300 -1.92 14.45 0.13
CA ALA A 300 -1.80 15.45 1.20
C ALA A 300 -2.08 14.84 2.59
N LEU A 301 -3.00 13.88 2.72
CA LEU A 301 -3.25 13.16 3.98
C LEU A 301 -1.98 12.50 4.55
N LYS A 302 -1.17 11.89 3.69
CA LYS A 302 0.10 11.26 4.07
C LYS A 302 1.15 12.31 4.43
N CYS A 303 1.21 13.41 3.69
CA CYS A 303 2.26 14.43 3.83
C CYS A 303 2.07 15.36 5.04
N HIS A 304 0.83 15.67 5.40
CA HIS A 304 0.51 16.65 6.46
C HIS A 304 0.18 16.01 7.81
N LEU A 305 0.26 14.68 7.91
CA LEU A 305 0.11 14.01 9.18
C LEU A 305 1.23 14.49 10.15
N PRO A 306 0.90 14.88 11.40
CA PRO A 306 1.90 15.35 12.35
C PRO A 306 3.05 14.36 12.54
N PRO A 307 4.30 14.82 12.74
CA PRO A 307 5.43 13.92 13.01
C PRO A 307 5.22 13.04 14.25
N GLU A 308 4.48 13.56 15.22
CA GLU A 308 4.13 12.89 16.48
C GLU A 308 3.00 11.86 16.32
N ALA A 309 2.40 11.77 15.13
CA ALA A 309 1.30 10.85 14.87
C ALA A 309 1.74 9.40 15.14
N SER A 310 0.90 8.67 15.87
CA SER A 310 1.13 7.29 16.25
C SER A 310 1.19 6.37 15.01
N ALA A 311 1.70 5.16 15.20
CA ALA A 311 1.71 4.14 14.15
C ALA A 311 0.30 3.86 13.59
N TYR A 312 -0.71 3.97 14.45
CA TYR A 312 -2.11 3.77 14.12
C TYR A 312 -2.65 4.86 13.18
N GLU A 313 -2.35 6.12 13.49
CA GLU A 313 -2.71 7.29 12.68
C GLU A 313 -2.03 7.26 11.32
N ARG A 314 -0.75 6.86 11.29
CA ARG A 314 0.00 6.67 10.05
C ARG A 314 -0.60 5.57 9.18
N PHE A 315 -0.98 4.44 9.79
CA PHE A 315 -1.66 3.35 9.09
C PHE A 315 -3.01 3.79 8.54
N ALA A 316 -3.87 4.39 9.37
CA ALA A 316 -5.21 4.80 8.96
C ALA A 316 -5.16 5.88 7.85
N SER A 317 -4.26 6.86 7.97
CA SER A 317 -4.03 7.87 6.93
C SER A 317 -3.55 7.24 5.62
N LEU A 318 -2.60 6.30 5.69
CA LEU A 318 -2.07 5.64 4.49
C LEU A 318 -3.08 4.70 3.83
N LEU A 319 -3.87 3.97 4.63
CA LEU A 319 -5.00 3.18 4.15
C LEU A 319 -5.99 4.09 3.42
N CYS A 320 -6.34 5.23 4.01
CA CYS A 320 -7.20 6.25 3.41
C CYS A 320 -6.65 6.73 2.06
N ALA A 321 -5.43 7.23 2.08
CA ALA A 321 -4.77 7.79 0.92
C ALA A 321 -4.68 6.78 -0.23
N ALA A 322 -4.27 5.54 0.05
CA ALA A 322 -4.09 4.52 -0.99
C ALA A 322 -5.42 4.10 -1.63
N HIS A 323 -6.47 3.89 -0.85
CA HIS A 323 -7.77 3.46 -1.39
C HIS A 323 -8.51 4.60 -2.10
N LEU A 324 -8.42 5.83 -1.60
CA LEU A 324 -8.94 7.01 -2.30
C LEU A 324 -8.21 7.24 -3.62
N ALA A 325 -6.87 7.16 -3.60
CA ALA A 325 -6.07 7.29 -4.81
C ALA A 325 -6.41 6.19 -5.83
N ASP A 326 -6.56 4.94 -5.38
CA ASP A 326 -6.97 3.84 -6.25
C ASP A 326 -8.38 4.02 -6.81
N LEU A 327 -9.33 4.48 -5.99
CA LEU A 327 -10.71 4.75 -6.37
C LEU A 327 -10.81 5.86 -7.43
N CYS A 328 -9.99 6.90 -7.30
CA CYS A 328 -10.03 8.08 -8.17
C CYS A 328 -9.07 8.00 -9.35
N ALA A 329 -8.15 7.02 -9.36
CA ALA A 329 -7.26 6.80 -10.49
C ALA A 329 -8.07 6.47 -11.76
N PRO A 330 -7.61 6.98 -12.92
CA PRO A 330 -8.25 6.66 -14.18
C PRO A 330 -8.22 5.15 -14.43
N PRO A 331 -9.18 4.62 -15.22
CA PRO A 331 -9.12 3.23 -15.66
C PRO A 331 -7.75 2.93 -16.29
N LEU A 332 -7.32 1.67 -16.15
CA LEU A 332 -6.00 1.06 -16.40
C LEU A 332 -5.19 1.44 -17.67
N LEU A 333 -5.66 2.37 -18.51
CA LEU A 333 -5.19 2.61 -19.87
C LEU A 333 -4.99 4.09 -20.24
N ALA A 334 -5.05 5.03 -19.30
CA ALA A 334 -4.75 6.44 -19.56
C ALA A 334 -3.21 6.68 -19.67
N VAL A 335 -2.55 5.99 -20.60
CA VAL A 335 -1.11 6.13 -20.88
C VAL A 335 -0.91 7.43 -21.68
N GLY A 336 -0.53 8.50 -20.99
CA GLY A 336 -0.24 9.80 -21.60
C GLY A 336 -0.44 10.95 -20.63
N ALA A 337 -1.68 11.47 -20.53
CA ALA A 337 -2.01 12.63 -19.70
C ALA A 337 -2.05 12.35 -18.19
N ALA A 338 -2.29 11.10 -17.77
CA ALA A 338 -2.44 10.73 -16.36
C ALA A 338 -1.13 10.29 -15.67
N GLY A 339 0.03 10.46 -16.31
CA GLY A 339 1.30 9.93 -15.80
C GLY A 339 1.62 10.36 -14.36
N LYS A 340 1.34 11.63 -14.01
CA LYS A 340 1.53 12.16 -12.65
C LYS A 340 0.56 11.53 -11.65
N THR A 341 -0.74 11.50 -11.96
CA THR A 341 -1.78 10.91 -11.11
C THR A 341 -1.53 9.43 -10.86
N VAL A 342 -1.17 8.67 -11.91
CA VAL A 342 -0.83 7.25 -11.80
C VAL A 342 0.42 7.05 -10.95
N ALA A 343 1.47 7.84 -11.18
CA ALA A 343 2.69 7.78 -10.37
C ALA A 343 2.40 8.05 -8.88
N ARG A 344 1.59 9.08 -8.59
CA ARG A 344 1.18 9.41 -7.21
C ARG A 344 0.35 8.30 -6.58
N ARG A 345 -0.64 7.78 -7.29
CA ARG A 345 -1.44 6.64 -6.83
C ARG A 345 -0.56 5.43 -6.54
N ASN A 346 0.39 5.12 -7.43
CA ASN A 346 1.32 4.02 -7.22
C ASN A 346 2.21 4.25 -6.01
N GLU A 347 2.68 5.47 -5.77
CA GLU A 347 3.45 5.81 -4.55
C GLU A 347 2.66 5.48 -3.28
N LEU A 348 1.38 5.85 -3.23
CA LEU A 348 0.50 5.60 -2.09
C LEU A 348 0.19 4.11 -1.91
N VAL A 349 -0.11 3.40 -3.01
CA VAL A 349 -0.39 1.96 -2.98
C VAL A 349 0.84 1.14 -2.61
N VAL A 350 2.01 1.47 -3.15
CA VAL A 350 3.28 0.82 -2.78
C VAL A 350 3.59 1.07 -1.32
N ALA A 351 3.40 2.30 -0.82
CA ALA A 351 3.61 2.60 0.60
C ALA A 351 2.64 1.79 1.48
N TYR A 352 1.36 1.74 1.16
CA TYR A 352 0.35 0.98 1.92
C TYR A 352 0.65 -0.53 1.92
N THR A 353 0.87 -1.11 0.74
CA THR A 353 1.19 -2.54 0.61
C THR A 353 2.51 -2.91 1.27
N SER A 354 3.50 -2.01 1.25
CA SER A 354 4.75 -2.20 1.98
C SER A 354 4.55 -2.17 3.50
N MET A 355 3.63 -1.34 4.01
CA MET A 355 3.32 -1.29 5.44
C MET A 355 2.57 -2.55 5.89
N ILE A 356 1.49 -2.93 5.20
CA ILE A 356 0.68 -4.09 5.62
C ILE A 356 1.41 -5.42 5.41
N SER A 357 2.40 -5.47 4.51
CA SER A 357 3.20 -6.68 4.31
C SER A 357 4.08 -7.07 5.48
N GLU A 358 4.37 -6.13 6.38
CA GLU A 358 5.11 -6.40 7.61
C GLU A 358 4.30 -7.25 8.60
N ALA A 359 2.97 -7.24 8.48
CA ALA A 359 2.09 -8.11 9.24
C ALA A 359 2.06 -9.53 8.64
N PRO A 360 2.43 -10.58 9.40
CA PRO A 360 2.49 -11.96 8.89
C PRO A 360 1.17 -12.50 8.33
N GLU A 361 0.04 -11.98 8.78
CA GLU A 361 -1.27 -12.42 8.31
C GLU A 361 -1.76 -11.67 7.07
N LEU A 362 -1.14 -10.53 6.73
CA LEU A 362 -1.61 -9.63 5.68
C LEU A 362 -0.70 -9.61 4.44
N TRP A 363 0.47 -10.25 4.46
CA TRP A 363 1.37 -10.24 3.30
C TRP A 363 0.71 -10.78 2.02
N ARG A 364 -0.21 -11.74 2.14
CA ARG A 364 -0.98 -12.27 1.00
C ARG A 364 -1.95 -11.23 0.47
N ALA A 365 -2.65 -10.51 1.35
CA ALA A 365 -3.51 -9.40 0.96
C ALA A 365 -2.69 -8.29 0.26
N ALA A 366 -1.50 -7.96 0.77
CA ALA A 366 -0.57 -7.03 0.13
C ALA A 366 -0.16 -7.50 -1.27
N GLY A 367 0.21 -8.78 -1.41
CA GLY A 367 0.59 -9.37 -2.70
C GLY A 367 -0.58 -9.38 -3.68
N LEU A 368 -1.77 -9.77 -3.24
CA LEU A 368 -2.97 -9.78 -4.09
C LEU A 368 -3.37 -8.36 -4.49
N TYR A 369 -3.20 -7.38 -3.61
CA TYR A 369 -3.43 -5.97 -3.93
C TYR A 369 -2.59 -5.54 -5.13
N LEU A 370 -1.30 -5.89 -5.13
CA LEU A 370 -0.37 -5.61 -6.23
C LEU A 370 -0.72 -6.39 -7.51
N VAL A 371 -1.11 -7.66 -7.38
CA VAL A 371 -1.58 -8.50 -8.50
C VAL A 371 -2.81 -7.90 -9.19
N HIS A 372 -3.76 -7.39 -8.41
CA HIS A 372 -4.95 -6.69 -8.93
C HIS A 372 -4.65 -5.27 -9.41
N SER A 373 -3.40 -4.82 -9.36
CA SER A 373 -3.00 -3.46 -9.70
C SER A 373 -1.97 -3.42 -10.85
N PRO A 374 -2.41 -3.59 -12.11
CA PRO A 374 -1.54 -3.59 -13.30
C PRO A 374 -0.63 -2.38 -13.46
N MET A 375 -1.02 -1.25 -12.84
CA MET A 375 -0.32 0.01 -12.97
C MET A 375 0.94 0.08 -12.10
N VAL A 376 1.07 -0.78 -11.08
CA VAL A 376 2.23 -0.79 -10.20
C VAL A 376 3.37 -1.54 -10.88
N ASP A 377 4.61 -1.06 -10.71
CA ASP A 377 5.79 -1.77 -11.18
C ASP A 377 5.83 -3.19 -10.58
N PRO A 378 5.80 -4.26 -11.39
CA PRO A 378 5.81 -5.63 -10.91
C PRO A 378 7.04 -5.96 -10.04
N ARG A 379 8.15 -5.20 -10.17
CA ARG A 379 9.33 -5.36 -9.32
C ARG A 379 9.03 -5.10 -7.85
N VAL A 380 8.00 -4.31 -7.53
CA VAL A 380 7.53 -4.11 -6.16
C VAL A 380 6.97 -5.43 -5.62
N LEU A 381 6.12 -6.13 -6.37
CA LEU A 381 5.60 -7.45 -6.00
C LEU A 381 6.75 -8.45 -5.82
N GLY A 382 7.70 -8.49 -6.76
CA GLY A 382 8.85 -9.37 -6.66
C GLY A 382 9.73 -9.11 -5.43
N SER A 383 9.92 -7.83 -5.07
CA SER A 383 10.67 -7.45 -3.87
C SER A 383 9.92 -7.78 -2.58
N HIS A 384 8.60 -7.61 -2.58
CA HIS A 384 7.70 -8.00 -1.49
C HIS A 384 7.76 -9.51 -1.22
N LEU A 385 7.55 -10.34 -2.26
CA LEU A 385 7.53 -11.80 -2.12
C LEU A 385 8.89 -12.36 -1.67
N ARG A 386 10.00 -11.81 -2.16
CA ARG A 386 11.36 -12.17 -1.69
C ARG A 386 11.56 -11.84 -0.21
N ARG A 387 11.06 -10.69 0.25
CA ARG A 387 11.11 -10.32 1.68
C ARG A 387 10.29 -11.29 2.53
N VAL A 388 9.06 -11.61 2.11
CA VAL A 388 8.21 -12.58 2.81
C VAL A 388 8.92 -13.93 2.92
N ALA A 389 9.50 -14.42 1.82
CA ALA A 389 10.24 -15.69 1.80
C ALA A 389 11.42 -15.67 2.79
N ALA A 390 12.17 -14.57 2.89
CA ALA A 390 13.32 -14.44 3.77
C ALA A 390 12.98 -14.36 5.26
N THR A 391 11.81 -13.79 5.63
CA THR A 391 11.43 -13.58 7.04
C THR A 391 10.97 -14.86 7.76
N GLY A 392 10.84 -16.00 7.07
CA GLY A 392 10.53 -17.30 7.66
C GLY A 392 9.12 -17.49 8.22
N ARG A 393 8.35 -16.42 8.49
CA ARG A 393 7.02 -16.47 9.13
C ARG A 393 5.94 -17.16 8.30
N SER A 394 6.09 -17.17 6.96
CA SER A 394 5.25 -17.96 6.05
C SER A 394 6.05 -18.94 5.19
N GLY A 395 7.38 -18.85 5.26
CA GLY A 395 8.32 -19.70 4.53
C GLY A 395 8.39 -19.43 3.02
N PRO A 396 9.50 -19.82 2.38
CA PRO A 396 9.68 -19.70 0.92
C PRO A 396 8.63 -20.46 0.12
N ARG A 397 8.18 -21.63 0.62
CA ARG A 397 7.14 -22.44 -0.03
C ARG A 397 5.82 -21.68 -0.22
N ALA A 398 5.37 -20.93 0.78
CA ALA A 398 4.12 -20.17 0.64
C ALA A 398 4.23 -19.04 -0.38
N ALA A 399 5.41 -18.42 -0.49
CA ALA A 399 5.67 -17.38 -1.49
C ALA A 399 5.74 -17.97 -2.91
N VAL A 400 6.38 -19.14 -3.10
CA VAL A 400 6.40 -19.86 -4.39
C VAL A 400 5.00 -20.26 -4.82
N ASN A 401 4.21 -20.85 -3.92
CA ASN A 401 2.82 -21.20 -4.21
C ASN A 401 1.99 -19.96 -4.59
N PHE A 402 2.22 -18.82 -3.92
CA PHE A 402 1.56 -17.57 -4.25
C PHE A 402 1.88 -17.11 -5.68
N VAL A 403 3.15 -17.18 -6.10
CA VAL A 403 3.56 -16.82 -7.47
C VAL A 403 2.81 -17.68 -8.49
N GLN A 404 2.79 -18.99 -8.29
CA GLN A 404 2.13 -19.94 -9.19
C GLN A 404 0.61 -19.80 -9.24
N GLU A 405 -0.01 -19.46 -8.10
CA GLU A 405 -1.46 -19.35 -8.02
C GLU A 405 -1.97 -18.03 -8.61
N PHE A 406 -1.23 -16.92 -8.44
CA PHE A 406 -1.75 -15.57 -8.68
C PHE A 406 -0.94 -14.68 -9.63
N VAL A 407 0.30 -15.05 -9.97
CA VAL A 407 1.23 -14.14 -10.66
C VAL A 407 1.61 -14.66 -12.04
N THR A 408 1.75 -15.98 -12.22
CA THR A 408 2.05 -16.56 -13.54
C THR A 408 0.94 -16.29 -14.56
N ASP A 409 1.29 -16.31 -15.84
CA ASP A 409 0.35 -16.19 -16.97
C ASP A 409 -0.71 -17.29 -17.03
N SER A 410 -0.41 -18.45 -16.44
CA SER A 410 -1.31 -19.58 -16.25
C SER A 410 -2.35 -19.36 -15.15
N SER A 411 -2.20 -18.34 -14.30
CA SER A 411 -3.16 -18.02 -13.26
C SER A 411 -4.49 -17.54 -13.84
N ALA A 412 -5.59 -18.16 -13.39
CA ALA A 412 -6.95 -17.74 -13.75
C ALA A 412 -7.25 -16.29 -13.34
N LEU A 413 -6.58 -15.76 -12.32
CA LEU A 413 -6.70 -14.35 -11.96
C LEU A 413 -5.98 -13.45 -12.98
N GLN A 414 -4.72 -13.75 -13.29
CA GLN A 414 -3.95 -12.96 -14.27
C GLN A 414 -4.58 -12.97 -15.65
N GLN A 415 -5.06 -14.12 -16.12
CA GLN A 415 -5.75 -14.22 -17.40
C GLN A 415 -6.97 -13.30 -17.45
N ARG A 416 -7.77 -13.26 -16.38
CA ARG A 416 -8.92 -12.34 -16.29
C ARG A 416 -8.50 -10.88 -16.26
N VAL A 417 -7.47 -10.53 -15.50
CA VAL A 417 -6.95 -9.15 -15.43
C VAL A 417 -6.44 -8.70 -16.81
N ARG A 418 -5.69 -9.54 -17.51
CA ARG A 418 -5.17 -9.27 -18.85
C ARG A 418 -6.30 -9.08 -19.85
N GLU A 419 -7.28 -9.98 -19.86
CA GLU A 419 -8.43 -9.91 -20.77
C GLU A 419 -9.27 -8.65 -20.54
N ALA A 420 -9.52 -8.33 -19.27
CA ALA A 420 -10.19 -7.09 -18.88
C ALA A 420 -9.43 -5.83 -19.33
N CYS A 421 -8.11 -5.83 -19.26
CA CYS A 421 -7.31 -4.71 -19.76
C CYS A 421 -7.38 -4.61 -21.29
N ARG A 422 -7.27 -5.75 -22.00
CA ARG A 422 -7.35 -5.79 -23.47
C ARG A 422 -8.69 -5.30 -24.00
N SER A 423 -9.79 -5.77 -23.41
CA SER A 423 -11.16 -5.40 -23.83
C SER A 423 -11.49 -3.91 -23.66
N ARG A 424 -10.71 -3.18 -22.85
CA ARG A 424 -10.89 -1.73 -22.62
C ARG A 424 -10.03 -0.86 -23.54
N ILE A 425 -9.07 -1.42 -24.26
CA ILE A 425 -8.31 -0.69 -25.27
C ILE A 425 -9.14 -0.67 -26.56
N PRO A 426 -9.48 0.51 -27.11
CA PRO A 426 -10.12 0.58 -28.41
C PRO A 426 -9.24 -0.10 -29.47
N PRO A 427 -9.81 -0.92 -30.39
CA PRO A 427 -9.05 -1.55 -31.48
C PRO A 427 -8.28 -0.55 -32.35
N THR A 428 -8.70 0.72 -32.34
CA THR A 428 -8.09 1.84 -33.04
C THR A 428 -6.82 2.40 -32.38
N ALA A 429 -6.41 1.88 -31.22
CA ALA A 429 -5.26 2.36 -30.44
C ALA A 429 -4.10 1.34 -30.37
N PRO A 430 -3.42 1.01 -31.49
CA PRO A 430 -2.39 -0.05 -31.53
C PRO A 430 -1.19 0.23 -30.64
N MET A 431 -0.84 1.50 -30.41
CA MET A 431 0.25 1.88 -29.50
C MET A 431 -0.09 1.60 -28.03
N ALA A 432 -1.36 1.78 -27.63
CA ALA A 432 -1.80 1.43 -26.29
C ALA A 432 -1.77 -0.09 -26.07
N GLN A 433 -2.17 -0.87 -27.09
CA GLN A 433 -2.09 -2.33 -27.04
C GLN A 433 -0.64 -2.82 -26.95
N LYS A 434 0.26 -2.28 -27.78
CA LYS A 434 1.70 -2.60 -27.70
C LYS A 434 2.30 -2.22 -26.35
N GLY A 435 1.90 -1.07 -25.79
CA GLY A 435 2.32 -0.65 -24.45
C GLY A 435 1.85 -1.61 -23.37
N LEU A 436 0.58 -2.03 -23.42
CA LEU A 436 0.01 -3.00 -22.46
C LEU A 436 0.73 -4.36 -22.53
N GLU A 437 0.96 -4.90 -23.73
CA GLU A 437 1.70 -6.18 -23.85
C GLU A 437 3.15 -6.05 -23.37
N GLY A 438 3.78 -4.88 -23.51
CA GLY A 438 5.10 -4.60 -22.91
C GLY A 438 5.08 -4.61 -21.37
N VAL A 439 4.01 -4.11 -20.75
CA VAL A 439 3.79 -4.21 -19.30
C VAL A 439 3.64 -5.67 -18.89
N TRP A 440 2.87 -6.48 -19.63
CA TRP A 440 2.69 -7.90 -19.34
C TRP A 440 3.96 -8.73 -19.52
N ALA A 441 4.73 -8.50 -20.58
CA ALA A 441 6.03 -9.14 -20.76
C ALA A 441 6.99 -8.79 -19.60
N THR A 442 6.92 -7.55 -19.09
CA THR A 442 7.70 -7.15 -17.91
C THR A 442 7.20 -7.86 -16.65
N PHE A 443 5.88 -8.00 -16.50
CA PHE A 443 5.25 -8.70 -15.38
C PHE A 443 5.65 -10.18 -15.34
N ASP A 444 5.57 -10.88 -16.47
CA ASP A 444 5.93 -12.30 -16.62
C ASP A 444 7.40 -12.53 -16.27
N ARG A 445 8.29 -11.73 -16.86
CA ARG A 445 9.73 -11.80 -16.55
C ARG A 445 10.00 -11.59 -15.06
N VAL A 446 9.36 -10.60 -14.44
CA VAL A 446 9.56 -10.35 -13.01
C VAL A 446 8.99 -11.48 -12.14
N ALA A 447 7.89 -12.10 -12.56
CA ALA A 447 7.31 -13.26 -11.88
C ALA A 447 8.30 -14.45 -11.89
N GLU A 448 8.85 -14.78 -13.06
CA GLU A 448 9.87 -15.83 -13.24
C GLU A 448 11.14 -15.54 -12.43
N GLU A 449 11.69 -14.33 -12.55
CA GLU A 449 12.88 -13.90 -11.80
C GLU A 449 12.65 -13.96 -10.28
N THR A 450 11.43 -13.64 -9.83
CA THR A 450 11.05 -13.69 -8.40
C THR A 450 10.95 -15.13 -7.91
N GLU A 451 10.27 -16.01 -8.64
CA GLU A 451 10.17 -17.43 -8.29
C GLU A 451 11.57 -18.04 -8.23
N GLN A 452 12.38 -17.83 -9.26
CA GLN A 452 13.74 -18.34 -9.32
C GLN A 452 14.58 -17.86 -8.14
N ALA A 453 14.51 -16.56 -7.80
CA ALA A 453 15.25 -16.00 -6.68
C ALA A 453 14.82 -16.61 -5.33
N ILE A 454 13.51 -16.81 -5.12
CA ILE A 454 12.99 -17.41 -3.88
C ILE A 454 13.40 -18.88 -3.78
N VAL A 455 13.21 -19.66 -4.84
CA VAL A 455 13.56 -21.08 -4.88
C VAL A 455 15.07 -21.28 -4.70
N SER A 456 15.90 -20.44 -5.34
CA SER A 456 17.36 -20.53 -5.21
C SER A 456 17.83 -20.20 -3.80
N ALA A 457 17.25 -19.18 -3.17
CA ALA A 457 17.55 -18.85 -1.77
C ALA A 457 17.10 -19.97 -0.81
N TRP A 458 15.93 -20.57 -1.06
CA TRP A 458 15.45 -21.72 -0.29
C TRP A 458 16.37 -22.93 -0.44
N ALA A 459 16.71 -23.31 -1.67
CA ALA A 459 17.62 -24.43 -1.93
C ALA A 459 18.99 -24.22 -1.28
N ARG A 460 19.55 -23.00 -1.31
CA ARG A 460 20.81 -22.68 -0.60
C ARG A 460 20.67 -22.85 0.91
N ALA A 461 19.59 -22.34 1.52
CA ALA A 461 19.36 -22.51 2.95
C ALA A 461 19.20 -23.99 3.34
N ASP A 462 18.50 -24.80 2.53
CA ASP A 462 18.38 -26.25 2.74
C ASP A 462 19.74 -26.96 2.62
N ALA A 463 20.54 -26.58 1.62
CA ALA A 463 21.90 -27.13 1.43
C ALA A 463 22.83 -26.76 2.59
N GLU A 464 22.80 -25.51 3.06
CA GLU A 464 23.55 -25.04 4.24
C GLU A 464 23.12 -25.75 5.54
N ALA A 465 21.85 -26.13 5.64
CA ALA A 465 21.33 -26.96 6.72
C ALA A 465 21.70 -28.46 6.58
N GLY A 466 22.43 -28.84 5.52
CA GLY A 466 22.89 -30.20 5.26
C GLY A 466 21.93 -31.07 4.43
N ASN A 467 20.86 -30.49 3.89
CA ASN A 467 19.82 -31.19 3.12
C ASN A 467 20.02 -31.01 1.60
N LEU A 468 21.22 -31.30 1.10
CA LEU A 468 21.58 -31.10 -0.31
C LEU A 468 20.63 -31.82 -1.29
N ALA A 469 20.20 -33.05 -0.97
CA ALA A 469 19.28 -33.81 -1.82
C ALA A 469 17.93 -33.09 -2.00
N SER A 470 17.37 -32.54 -0.91
CA SER A 470 16.13 -31.74 -0.95
C SER A 470 16.31 -30.47 -1.78
N ALA A 471 17.43 -29.77 -1.58
CA ALA A 471 17.77 -28.57 -2.33
C ALA A 471 17.88 -28.83 -3.84
N VAL A 472 18.56 -29.91 -4.24
CA VAL A 472 18.70 -30.28 -5.66
C VAL A 472 17.39 -30.77 -6.24
N ALA A 473 16.61 -31.58 -5.52
CA ALA A 473 15.27 -32.01 -5.95
C ALA A 473 14.39 -30.81 -6.29
N LEU A 474 14.34 -29.83 -5.39
CA LEU A 474 13.58 -28.59 -5.57
C LEU A 474 14.02 -27.80 -6.82
N LEU A 475 15.32 -27.73 -7.10
CA LEU A 475 15.84 -27.03 -8.27
C LEU A 475 15.59 -27.80 -9.58
N CYS A 476 15.69 -29.13 -9.54
CA CYS A 476 15.40 -30.02 -10.66
C CYS A 476 13.93 -29.96 -11.07
N ASP A 477 13.01 -30.00 -10.10
CA ASP A 477 11.57 -29.85 -10.32
C ASP A 477 11.21 -28.53 -11.03
N ARG A 478 12.07 -27.51 -10.91
CA ARG A 478 11.91 -26.18 -11.52
C ARG A 478 12.78 -25.96 -12.76
N GLY A 479 13.59 -26.94 -13.17
CA GLY A 479 14.50 -26.83 -14.31
C GLY A 479 15.66 -25.83 -14.11
N TYR A 480 15.97 -25.42 -12.87
CA TYR A 480 17.01 -24.43 -12.56
C TYR A 480 18.42 -25.01 -12.60
N SER A 481 18.81 -25.46 -13.79
CA SER A 481 20.05 -26.22 -14.04
C SER A 481 21.32 -25.51 -13.58
N ASN A 482 21.42 -24.19 -13.80
CA ASN A 482 22.61 -23.42 -13.40
C ASN A 482 22.79 -23.39 -11.88
N GLU A 483 21.70 -23.34 -11.12
CA GLU A 483 21.74 -23.35 -9.65
C GLU A 483 22.09 -24.75 -9.12
N VAL A 484 21.61 -25.82 -9.78
CA VAL A 484 22.02 -27.20 -9.51
C VAL A 484 23.54 -27.33 -9.70
N VAL A 485 24.07 -26.87 -10.83
CA VAL A 485 25.52 -26.87 -11.10
C VAL A 485 26.26 -26.12 -10.01
N CYS A 486 25.82 -24.92 -9.63
CA CYS A 486 26.47 -24.13 -8.59
C CYS A 486 26.50 -24.85 -7.23
N LEU A 487 25.38 -25.42 -6.79
CA LEU A 487 25.29 -26.10 -5.50
C LEU A 487 26.12 -27.39 -5.47
N VAL A 488 25.94 -28.27 -6.46
CA VAL A 488 26.60 -29.58 -6.49
C VAL A 488 28.12 -29.41 -6.67
N SER A 489 28.55 -28.54 -7.57
CA SER A 489 29.98 -28.24 -7.76
C SER A 489 30.59 -27.61 -6.51
N GLY A 490 29.86 -26.74 -5.81
CA GLY A 490 30.30 -26.18 -4.53
C GLY A 490 30.58 -27.25 -3.48
N GLU A 491 29.69 -28.23 -3.33
CA GLU A 491 29.87 -29.34 -2.38
C GLU A 491 30.98 -30.31 -2.82
N LEU A 492 31.11 -30.60 -4.11
CA LEU A 492 32.20 -31.40 -4.67
C LEU A 492 33.56 -30.74 -4.45
N ARG A 493 33.66 -29.41 -4.59
CA ARG A 493 34.87 -28.63 -4.28
C ARG A 493 35.20 -28.67 -2.79
N LYS A 494 34.21 -28.55 -1.91
CA LYS A 494 34.42 -28.71 -0.45
C LYS A 494 34.94 -30.10 -0.11
N TRP A 495 34.40 -31.14 -0.74
CA TRP A 495 34.86 -32.52 -0.58
C TRP A 495 36.29 -32.71 -1.09
N SER A 496 36.61 -32.25 -2.30
CA SER A 496 37.96 -32.40 -2.90
C SER A 496 39.03 -31.53 -2.24
N ALA A 497 38.65 -30.50 -1.49
CA ALA A 497 39.56 -29.69 -0.68
C ALA A 497 39.86 -30.33 0.70
N SER A 498 39.11 -31.36 1.11
CA SER A 498 39.35 -32.05 2.37
C SER A 498 40.73 -32.75 2.35
N PRO A 499 41.55 -32.68 3.41
CA PRO A 499 42.88 -33.30 3.46
C PRO A 499 42.85 -34.83 3.45
N SER A 500 41.67 -35.46 3.54
CA SER A 500 41.51 -36.91 3.46
C SER A 500 40.22 -37.28 2.70
N PRO A 501 40.12 -36.99 1.38
CA PRO A 501 38.91 -37.21 0.58
C PRO A 501 38.47 -38.68 0.59
N ALA A 502 39.44 -39.60 0.58
CA ALA A 502 39.23 -41.04 0.59
C ALA A 502 38.73 -41.60 1.93
N ALA A 503 38.89 -40.88 3.06
CA ALA A 503 38.51 -41.40 4.38
C ALA A 503 37.17 -40.86 4.92
N LYS A 504 36.62 -39.80 4.30
CA LYS A 504 35.34 -39.20 4.71
C LYS A 504 34.56 -38.72 3.48
N TRP A 505 33.79 -39.63 2.89
CA TRP A 505 32.76 -39.27 1.93
C TRP A 505 31.82 -38.20 2.50
N SER A 506 31.50 -37.17 1.72
CA SER A 506 30.55 -36.15 2.16
C SER A 506 29.16 -36.75 2.27
N ARG A 507 28.56 -36.70 3.47
CA ARG A 507 27.19 -37.18 3.71
C ARG A 507 26.17 -36.49 2.78
N ALA A 508 26.44 -35.24 2.39
CA ALA A 508 25.60 -34.49 1.47
C ALA A 508 25.66 -35.05 0.03
N ILE A 509 26.87 -35.35 -0.48
CA ILE A 509 27.08 -35.93 -1.82
C ILE A 509 26.49 -37.34 -1.90
N LEU A 510 26.77 -38.17 -0.89
CA LEU A 510 26.22 -39.54 -0.82
C LEU A 510 24.69 -39.53 -0.73
N GLY A 511 24.14 -38.66 0.11
CA GLY A 511 22.68 -38.51 0.26
C GLY A 511 22.02 -38.06 -1.04
N LEU A 512 22.65 -37.15 -1.79
CA LEU A 512 22.20 -36.74 -3.12
C LEU A 512 22.23 -37.90 -4.12
N GLY A 513 23.33 -38.66 -4.16
CA GLY A 513 23.46 -39.83 -5.02
C GLY A 513 22.42 -40.91 -4.73
N THR A 514 22.24 -41.24 -3.44
CA THR A 514 21.22 -42.20 -3.00
C THR A 514 19.80 -41.74 -3.39
N ALA A 515 19.49 -40.45 -3.21
CA ALA A 515 18.18 -39.89 -3.56
C ALA A 515 17.90 -39.97 -5.07
N PHE A 516 18.90 -39.73 -5.90
CA PHE A 516 18.80 -39.93 -7.35
C PHE A 516 18.57 -41.41 -7.70
N SER A 517 19.39 -42.32 -7.17
CA SER A 517 19.27 -43.76 -7.44
C SER A 517 17.93 -44.34 -6.97
N SER A 518 17.32 -43.77 -5.93
CA SER A 518 15.98 -44.15 -5.47
C SER A 518 14.83 -43.50 -6.25
N GLY A 519 15.10 -42.65 -7.25
CA GLY A 519 14.10 -41.95 -8.04
C GLY A 519 13.41 -40.77 -7.34
N LEU A 520 13.98 -40.26 -6.24
CA LEU A 520 13.46 -39.06 -5.55
C LEU A 520 13.85 -37.77 -6.28
N ILE A 521 14.85 -37.81 -7.16
CA ILE A 521 15.30 -36.69 -7.98
C ILE A 521 15.22 -37.13 -9.44
N SER A 522 14.39 -36.46 -10.24
CA SER A 522 14.39 -36.62 -11.70
C SER A 522 15.34 -35.60 -12.32
N VAL A 523 16.08 -36.01 -13.36
CA VAL A 523 16.95 -35.15 -14.16
C VAL A 523 16.36 -34.82 -15.54
N ASP A 524 15.13 -35.24 -15.81
CA ASP A 524 14.50 -35.13 -17.15
C ASP A 524 14.25 -33.67 -17.57
N GLY A 525 14.24 -32.74 -16.60
CA GLY A 525 14.01 -31.31 -16.80
C GLY A 525 15.26 -30.42 -16.70
N VAL A 526 16.46 -30.98 -16.51
CA VAL A 526 17.70 -30.20 -16.34
C VAL A 526 18.68 -30.39 -17.50
N ARG A 527 19.51 -29.38 -17.74
CA ARG A 527 20.57 -29.41 -18.76
C ARG A 527 21.58 -30.52 -18.48
N ASP A 528 22.24 -31.00 -19.54
CA ASP A 528 23.17 -32.14 -19.50
C ASP A 528 24.24 -32.03 -18.41
N GLN A 529 24.81 -30.84 -18.20
CA GLN A 529 25.83 -30.64 -17.16
C GLN A 529 25.28 -30.86 -15.74
N ALA A 530 24.07 -30.37 -15.45
CA ALA A 530 23.43 -30.58 -14.15
C ALA A 530 23.08 -32.07 -13.94
N ALA A 531 22.58 -32.73 -14.99
CA ALA A 531 22.30 -34.16 -14.96
C ALA A 531 23.58 -34.99 -14.76
N ALA A 532 24.69 -34.62 -15.41
CA ALA A 532 25.99 -35.27 -15.27
C ALA A 532 26.52 -35.17 -13.83
N LEU A 533 26.44 -33.99 -13.21
CA LEU A 533 26.84 -33.80 -11.81
C LEU A 533 25.99 -34.61 -10.82
N ILE A 534 24.70 -34.77 -11.06
CA ILE A 534 23.83 -35.60 -10.22
C ILE A 534 24.17 -37.09 -10.39
N ARG A 535 24.36 -37.55 -11.64
CA ARG A 535 24.79 -38.93 -11.94
C ARG A 535 26.17 -39.23 -11.36
N LEU A 536 27.07 -38.25 -11.36
CA LEU A 536 28.36 -38.33 -10.69
C LEU A 536 28.20 -38.60 -9.19
N CYS A 537 27.35 -37.82 -8.51
CA CYS A 537 27.06 -38.05 -7.08
C CYS A 537 26.48 -39.45 -6.81
N ALA A 538 25.65 -39.97 -7.72
CA ALA A 538 25.13 -41.34 -7.65
C ALA A 538 26.25 -42.38 -7.79
N GLY A 539 27.11 -42.26 -8.81
CA GLY A 539 28.28 -43.13 -8.97
C GLY A 539 29.23 -43.07 -7.77
N MET A 540 29.47 -41.88 -7.21
CA MET A 540 30.23 -41.72 -5.96
C MET A 540 29.57 -42.42 -4.77
N SER A 541 28.24 -42.42 -4.70
CA SER A 541 27.47 -43.12 -3.68
C SER A 541 27.60 -44.64 -3.80
N ASP A 542 27.55 -45.16 -5.02
CA ASP A 542 27.70 -46.59 -5.30
C ASP A 542 29.11 -47.06 -4.93
N VAL A 543 30.14 -46.30 -5.32
CA VAL A 543 31.55 -46.55 -4.94
C VAL A 543 31.72 -46.57 -3.42
N ALA A 544 31.15 -45.58 -2.71
CA ALA A 544 31.21 -45.53 -1.25
C ALA A 544 30.46 -46.69 -0.56
N GLY A 545 29.44 -47.24 -1.21
CA GLY A 545 28.66 -48.40 -0.76
C GLY A 545 29.35 -49.76 -0.97
N GLY A 546 30.58 -49.78 -1.48
CA GLY A 546 31.32 -51.00 -1.82
C GLY A 546 31.33 -51.33 -3.32
N GLY A 547 31.14 -50.31 -4.16
CA GLY A 547 31.13 -50.44 -5.62
C GLY A 547 32.45 -50.89 -6.24
N SER A 548 32.38 -51.26 -7.51
CA SER A 548 33.49 -51.80 -8.30
C SER A 548 34.40 -50.71 -8.89
N ALA A 549 35.58 -51.11 -9.36
CA ALA A 549 36.50 -50.20 -10.05
C ALA A 549 35.88 -49.63 -11.35
N ALA A 550 35.01 -50.39 -12.01
CA ALA A 550 34.23 -49.95 -13.17
C ALA A 550 33.25 -48.80 -12.84
N GLU A 551 32.58 -48.87 -11.69
CA GLU A 551 31.68 -47.81 -11.22
C GLU A 551 32.47 -46.54 -10.87
N ALA A 552 33.65 -46.70 -10.27
CA ALA A 552 34.56 -45.58 -10.00
C ALA A 552 35.11 -44.94 -11.30
N ALA A 553 35.43 -45.73 -12.32
CA ALA A 553 35.86 -45.22 -13.63
C ALA A 553 34.73 -44.53 -14.41
N ALA A 554 33.50 -45.05 -14.33
CA ALA A 554 32.32 -44.40 -14.91
C ALA A 554 32.05 -43.05 -14.22
N ALA A 555 32.15 -43.00 -12.89
CA ALA A 555 32.05 -41.75 -12.13
C ALA A 555 33.17 -40.75 -12.49
N ALA A 556 34.41 -41.21 -12.64
CA ALA A 556 35.52 -40.35 -13.07
C ALA A 556 35.31 -39.75 -14.48
N THR A 557 34.75 -40.53 -15.40
CA THR A 557 34.40 -40.06 -16.76
C THR A 557 33.31 -39.00 -16.71
N LEU A 558 32.24 -39.24 -15.94
CA LEU A 558 31.16 -38.27 -15.75
C LEU A 558 31.67 -36.96 -15.10
N ALA A 559 32.62 -37.04 -14.17
CA ALA A 559 33.24 -35.87 -13.57
C ALA A 559 34.07 -35.07 -14.58
N ALA A 560 34.83 -35.75 -15.45
CA ALA A 560 35.58 -35.09 -16.51
C ALA A 560 34.66 -34.39 -17.52
N ASP A 561 33.59 -35.07 -17.95
CA ASP A 561 32.60 -34.51 -18.87
C ASP A 561 31.82 -33.34 -18.28
N ALA A 562 31.60 -33.34 -16.96
CA ALA A 562 30.95 -32.23 -16.25
C ALA A 562 31.86 -31.01 -16.01
N GLY A 563 33.16 -31.12 -16.34
CA GLY A 563 34.17 -30.09 -16.10
C GLY A 563 34.74 -30.06 -14.68
N GLU A 564 34.50 -31.08 -13.87
CA GLU A 564 34.99 -31.18 -12.48
C GLU A 564 36.33 -31.94 -12.43
N GLY A 565 37.36 -31.38 -13.06
CA GLY A 565 38.65 -32.05 -13.31
C GLY A 565 39.35 -32.57 -12.04
N LYS A 566 39.33 -31.81 -10.94
CA LYS A 566 39.93 -32.27 -9.68
C LYS A 566 39.18 -33.46 -9.07
N VAL A 567 37.86 -33.48 -9.17
CA VAL A 567 37.01 -34.59 -8.71
C VAL A 567 37.24 -35.83 -9.55
N ALA A 568 37.33 -35.66 -10.88
CA ALA A 568 37.64 -36.74 -11.81
C ALA A 568 38.97 -37.41 -11.47
N LEU A 569 40.03 -36.63 -11.19
CA LEU A 569 41.33 -37.16 -10.79
C LEU A 569 41.30 -37.91 -9.46
N LEU A 570 40.57 -37.40 -8.45
CA LEU A 570 40.40 -38.11 -7.18
C LEU A 570 39.63 -39.43 -7.34
N LEU A 571 38.62 -39.46 -8.23
CA LEU A 571 37.88 -40.69 -8.54
C LEU A 571 38.71 -41.68 -9.34
N CYS A 572 39.58 -41.21 -10.25
CA CYS A 572 40.56 -42.07 -10.89
C CYS A 572 41.51 -42.71 -9.85
N ASP A 573 41.97 -41.95 -8.85
CA ASP A 573 42.83 -42.46 -7.78
C ASP A 573 42.14 -43.55 -6.95
N VAL A 574 40.87 -43.33 -6.56
CA VAL A 574 40.04 -44.32 -5.87
C VAL A 574 39.79 -45.54 -6.75
N ALA A 575 39.52 -45.37 -8.05
CA ALA A 575 39.30 -46.47 -8.97
C ALA A 575 40.54 -47.35 -9.08
N ILE A 576 41.75 -46.75 -9.16
CA ILE A 576 43.04 -47.47 -9.18
C ILE A 576 43.21 -48.33 -7.92
N ASP A 577 42.81 -47.81 -6.76
CA ASP A 577 42.86 -48.54 -5.49
C ASP A 577 41.85 -49.71 -5.41
N LEU A 578 40.72 -49.59 -6.12
CA LEU A 578 39.67 -50.61 -6.18
C LEU A 578 39.91 -51.68 -7.25
N VAL A 579 40.88 -51.51 -8.15
CA VAL A 579 41.21 -52.51 -9.18
C VAL A 579 41.68 -53.81 -8.51
N GLY A 580 40.75 -54.76 -8.39
CA GLY A 580 41.01 -56.12 -7.93
C GLY A 580 41.62 -57.03 -9.00
N PRO A 581 41.69 -58.35 -8.76
CA PRO A 581 42.13 -59.33 -9.75
C PRO A 581 41.03 -59.61 -10.78
N GLU A 582 40.61 -58.57 -11.51
CA GLU A 582 39.71 -58.68 -12.66
C GLU A 582 40.40 -59.41 -13.82
N THR A 583 39.63 -59.85 -14.82
CA THR A 583 40.19 -60.48 -16.01
C THR A 583 41.07 -59.48 -16.78
N GLN A 584 42.11 -59.97 -17.46
CA GLN A 584 43.13 -59.12 -18.09
C GLN A 584 42.53 -58.12 -19.11
N ASP A 585 41.46 -58.52 -19.80
CA ASP A 585 40.76 -57.71 -20.80
C ASP A 585 39.88 -56.62 -20.17
N GLU A 586 39.15 -56.93 -19.10
CA GLU A 586 38.33 -55.97 -18.33
C GLU A 586 39.21 -54.91 -17.68
N ARG A 587 40.33 -55.33 -17.11
CA ARG A 587 41.33 -54.44 -16.52
C ARG A 587 41.95 -53.49 -17.55
N GLY A 588 42.25 -53.97 -18.76
CA GLY A 588 42.79 -53.15 -19.84
C GLY A 588 41.82 -52.06 -20.29
N ALA A 589 40.55 -52.43 -20.51
CA ALA A 589 39.49 -51.48 -20.87
C ALA A 589 39.27 -50.43 -19.77
N LEU A 590 39.27 -50.86 -18.51
CA LEU A 590 39.12 -49.99 -17.35
C LEU A 590 40.24 -48.95 -17.24
N LEU A 591 41.49 -49.37 -17.39
CA LEU A 591 42.66 -48.48 -17.32
C LEU A 591 42.66 -47.46 -18.48
N LEU A 592 42.19 -47.84 -19.67
CA LEU A 592 42.03 -46.92 -20.79
C LEU A 592 40.96 -45.85 -20.50
N THR A 593 39.83 -46.23 -19.93
CA THR A 593 38.77 -45.30 -19.50
C THR A 593 39.29 -44.32 -18.44
N LEU A 594 40.00 -44.82 -17.43
CA LEU A 594 40.61 -43.98 -16.40
C LEU A 594 41.67 -43.03 -16.95
N HIS A 595 42.48 -43.50 -17.92
CA HIS A 595 43.48 -42.66 -18.58
C HIS A 595 42.84 -41.55 -19.41
N ALA A 596 41.78 -41.86 -20.16
CA ALA A 596 41.01 -40.87 -20.91
C ALA A 596 40.39 -39.82 -19.98
N ALA A 597 39.70 -40.25 -18.91
CA ALA A 597 39.10 -39.36 -17.92
C ALA A 597 40.15 -38.47 -17.23
N ALA A 598 41.29 -39.03 -16.80
CA ALA A 598 42.38 -38.27 -16.17
C ALA A 598 43.02 -37.28 -17.14
N THR A 599 43.12 -37.62 -18.42
CA THR A 599 43.67 -36.73 -19.47
C THR A 599 42.72 -35.57 -19.73
N THR A 600 41.43 -35.83 -19.92
CA THR A 600 40.40 -34.79 -20.08
C THR A 600 40.39 -33.87 -18.87
N ALA A 601 40.38 -34.42 -17.66
CA ALA A 601 40.42 -33.67 -16.42
C ALA A 601 41.70 -32.80 -16.28
N SER A 602 42.85 -33.32 -16.69
CA SER A 602 44.12 -32.58 -16.69
C SER A 602 44.10 -31.41 -17.67
N LEU A 603 43.44 -31.56 -18.83
CA LEU A 603 43.32 -30.49 -19.81
C LEU A 603 42.39 -29.38 -19.29
N THR A 604 41.25 -29.74 -18.69
CA THR A 604 40.33 -28.77 -18.07
C THR A 604 41.03 -27.94 -16.99
N LEU A 605 41.85 -28.57 -16.14
CA LEU A 605 42.60 -27.87 -15.08
C LEU A 605 43.74 -26.99 -15.61
N GLN A 606 44.27 -27.27 -16.81
CA GLN A 606 45.31 -26.45 -17.45
C GLN A 606 44.74 -25.17 -18.06
N GLU A 607 43.51 -25.21 -18.57
CA GLU A 607 42.82 -24.02 -19.09
C GLU A 607 42.53 -22.99 -17.98
N ASP A 608 42.32 -23.45 -16.74
CA ASP A 608 42.04 -22.59 -15.58
C ASP A 608 43.31 -22.08 -14.86
N ALA A 609 44.49 -22.65 -15.14
CA ALA A 609 45.72 -22.36 -14.39
C ALA A 609 46.51 -21.17 -14.98
N VAL A 610 46.36 -19.99 -14.39
CA VAL A 610 47.23 -18.82 -14.65
C VAL A 610 48.51 -18.94 -13.81
N GLU A 611 49.62 -19.32 -14.47
CA GLU A 611 51.03 -19.35 -14.03
C GLU A 611 51.35 -19.64 -12.54
N GLY A 612 51.83 -20.86 -12.27
CA GLY A 612 52.68 -21.19 -11.11
C GLY A 612 52.15 -22.31 -10.19
N ASN A 613 53.01 -23.31 -9.90
CA ASN A 613 52.87 -24.43 -8.94
C ASN A 613 51.45 -24.67 -8.38
N ASN A 614 50.53 -25.09 -9.26
CA ASN A 614 49.18 -25.45 -8.84
C ASN A 614 49.21 -26.87 -8.24
N PRO A 615 48.77 -27.07 -6.98
CA PRO A 615 48.63 -28.40 -6.37
C PRO A 615 47.75 -29.36 -7.18
N GLU A 616 46.87 -28.85 -8.04
CA GLU A 616 46.03 -29.66 -8.94
C GLU A 616 46.85 -30.28 -10.09
N THR A 617 47.87 -29.58 -10.59
CA THR A 617 48.83 -30.13 -11.56
C THR A 617 49.67 -31.25 -10.94
N ALA A 618 50.00 -31.14 -9.65
CA ALA A 618 50.68 -32.20 -8.92
C ALA A 618 49.80 -33.45 -8.74
N LEU A 619 48.50 -33.27 -8.45
CA LEU A 619 47.53 -34.36 -8.39
C LEU A 619 47.35 -35.05 -9.76
N ALA A 620 47.22 -34.27 -10.84
CA ALA A 620 47.12 -34.81 -12.20
C ALA A 620 48.36 -35.65 -12.56
N THR A 621 49.55 -35.13 -12.27
CA THR A 621 50.82 -35.83 -12.48
C THR A 621 50.90 -37.11 -11.64
N HIS A 622 50.43 -37.07 -10.40
CA HIS A 622 50.39 -38.23 -9.52
C HIS A 622 49.49 -39.34 -10.07
N VAL A 623 48.23 -39.02 -10.40
CA VAL A 623 47.25 -39.99 -10.90
C VAL A 623 47.66 -40.57 -12.25
N LEU A 624 48.12 -39.73 -13.18
CA LEU A 624 48.66 -40.19 -14.45
C LEU A 624 49.89 -41.08 -14.23
N GLY A 625 50.79 -40.69 -13.33
CA GLY A 625 51.96 -41.50 -12.96
C GLY A 625 51.57 -42.88 -12.37
N ARG A 626 50.53 -42.94 -11.53
CA ARG A 626 50.00 -44.20 -11.01
C ARG A 626 49.43 -45.07 -12.12
N LEU A 627 48.63 -44.50 -13.04
CA LEU A 627 48.07 -45.22 -14.19
C LEU A 627 49.15 -45.81 -15.11
N HIS A 628 50.24 -45.07 -15.35
CA HIS A 628 51.38 -45.56 -16.16
C HIS A 628 52.18 -46.68 -15.48
N ASN A 629 52.21 -46.70 -14.14
CA ASN A 629 52.94 -47.69 -13.35
C ASN A 629 52.12 -48.95 -13.04
N VAL A 630 50.85 -49.03 -13.47
CA VAL A 630 50.09 -50.29 -13.43
C VAL A 630 50.72 -51.24 -14.45
N PRO A 631 51.25 -52.41 -14.05
CA PRO A 631 52.02 -53.27 -14.94
C PRO A 631 51.17 -53.70 -16.14
N GLN A 632 51.53 -53.19 -17.32
CA GLN A 632 51.07 -53.70 -18.61
C GLN A 632 51.72 -55.06 -18.81
N LYS A 633 50.99 -56.13 -18.48
CA LYS A 633 51.38 -57.48 -18.86
C LYS A 633 50.65 -57.89 -20.13
#